data_AF-A0A1S1LCX3-F1
#
_entry.id   AF-A0A1S1LCX3-F1
#
_cell.length_a   1.000
_cell.length_b   1.000
_cell.length_c   1.000
_cell.angle_alpha   90.00
_cell.angle_beta   90.00
_cell.angle_gamma   90.00
#
_symmetry.space_group_name_H-M   'P 1'
#
loop_
_entity.id
_entity.type
_entity.pdbx_description
1 polymer ?
#
loop_
_entity_poly.entity_id
_entity_poly.type
_entity_poly.pdbx_seq_one_letter_code
_entity_poly.pdbx_strand_id
1 'polypeptide(L)'
;MSSGDPGNREIDWGNRIYEGDTVEVDYDNPYAPKGFRGQVMRRYRANAGTLLLTMLEVRTADGTTLSVPLAAVSKKAGTGMEHADEH
;
A
#
# COMPACT_ATOMS: atom_id res chain seq x y z
N MET A 1 -38.11 -14.78 12.49
CA MET A 1 -38.12 -14.27 11.09
C MET A 1 -36.83 -13.49 10.89
N SER A 2 -35.93 -14.04 10.07
CA SER A 2 -34.84 -13.38 9.32
C SER A 2 -35.26 -12.01 8.77
N SER A 3 -34.40 -11.05 8.44
CA SER A 3 -32.95 -10.82 8.49
C SER A 3 -32.79 -9.32 8.18
N GLY A 4 -31.74 -8.68 8.67
CA GLY A 4 -31.47 -7.28 8.32
C GLY A 4 -30.19 -6.79 8.98
N ASP A 5 -29.08 -7.47 8.69
CA ASP A 5 -27.73 -7.05 9.06
C ASP A 5 -27.48 -5.67 8.40
N PRO A 6 -27.41 -4.56 9.17
CA PRO A 6 -27.27 -3.24 8.59
C PRO A 6 -25.82 -3.01 8.17
N GLY A 7 -25.54 -3.40 6.94
CA GLY A 7 -24.33 -3.01 6.25
C GLY A 7 -23.12 -3.84 6.65
N ASN A 8 -22.93 -4.91 5.90
CA ASN A 8 -21.63 -5.23 5.35
C ASN A 8 -21.08 -3.96 4.64
N ARG A 9 -20.61 -2.97 5.44
CA ARG A 9 -19.67 -1.96 4.99
C ARG A 9 -18.48 -2.78 4.57
N GLU A 10 -18.35 -3.04 3.26
CA GLU A 10 -17.06 -3.41 2.69
C GLU A 10 -16.05 -2.46 3.33
N ILE A 11 -15.23 -3.01 4.22
CA ILE A 11 -14.12 -2.27 4.78
C ILE A 11 -13.25 -2.06 3.56
N ASP A 12 -13.27 -0.85 3.00
CA ASP A 12 -12.38 -0.45 1.92
C ASP A 12 -10.98 -0.38 2.52
N TRP A 13 -10.35 -1.55 2.63
CA TRP A 13 -9.02 -1.72 3.19
C TRP A 13 -7.98 -0.93 2.39
N GLY A 14 -8.25 -0.66 1.10
CA GLY A 14 -7.42 0.15 0.22
C GLY A 14 -7.25 1.58 0.72
N ASN A 15 -8.29 2.18 1.30
CA ASN A 15 -8.21 3.56 1.81
C ASN A 15 -7.57 3.70 3.22
N ARG A 16 -7.20 2.58 3.85
CA ARG A 16 -6.65 2.52 5.24
C ARG A 16 -5.15 2.23 5.31
N ILE A 17 -4.42 2.57 4.25
CA ILE A 17 -2.96 2.55 4.21
C ILE A 17 -2.42 3.90 4.70
N TYR A 18 -1.62 3.86 5.76
CA TYR A 18 -0.97 5.01 6.39
C TYR A 18 0.54 4.89 6.39
N GLU A 19 1.22 5.99 6.73
CA GLU A 19 2.65 5.97 7.03
C GLU A 19 2.97 4.92 8.11
N GLY A 20 4.06 4.18 7.91
CA GLY A 20 4.48 3.07 8.75
C GLY A 20 3.86 1.71 8.37
N ASP A 21 2.81 1.67 7.55
CA ASP A 21 2.23 0.40 7.11
C ASP A 21 3.14 -0.32 6.11
N THR A 22 3.15 -1.65 6.19
CA THR A 22 3.80 -2.49 5.17
C THR A 22 2.80 -2.83 4.07
N VAL A 23 3.20 -2.58 2.83
CA VAL A 23 2.40 -2.80 1.62
C VAL A 23 3.17 -3.63 0.61
N GLU A 24 2.43 -4.28 -0.29
CA GLU A 24 2.97 -5.01 -1.43
C GLU A 24 2.21 -4.62 -2.69
N VAL A 25 2.92 -4.51 -3.81
CA VAL A 25 2.34 -4.23 -5.12
C VAL A 25 1.67 -5.49 -5.68
N ASP A 26 0.37 -5.42 -5.96
CA ASP A 26 -0.44 -6.59 -6.36
C ASP A 26 -0.27 -6.98 -7.83
N TYR A 27 0.08 -6.01 -8.68
CA TYR A 27 0.24 -6.20 -10.13
C TYR A 27 1.30 -5.26 -10.71
N ASP A 28 1.95 -5.72 -11.79
CA ASP A 28 2.95 -4.93 -12.51
C ASP A 28 2.35 -3.66 -13.05
N ASN A 29 3.01 -2.54 -12.77
CA ASN A 29 2.61 -1.23 -13.22
C ASN A 29 3.85 -0.39 -13.56
N PRO A 30 3.69 0.76 -14.23
CA PRO A 30 4.82 1.58 -14.67
C PRO A 30 5.70 2.14 -13.54
N TYR A 31 5.23 2.08 -12.29
CA TYR A 31 5.90 2.69 -11.15
C TYR A 31 6.65 1.67 -10.27
N ALA A 32 6.17 0.42 -10.21
CA ALA A 32 6.83 -0.66 -9.50
C ALA A 32 6.39 -2.04 -10.03
N PRO A 33 7.29 -3.04 -9.98
CA PRO A 33 6.95 -4.40 -10.35
C PRO A 33 6.04 -5.06 -9.31
N LYS A 34 5.30 -6.09 -9.73
CA LYS A 34 4.51 -6.93 -8.83
C LYS A 34 5.41 -7.56 -7.76
N GLY A 35 4.91 -7.62 -6.53
CA GLY A 35 5.65 -8.19 -5.40
C GLY A 35 6.66 -7.25 -4.77
N PHE A 36 6.83 -6.03 -5.30
CA PHE A 36 7.59 -4.99 -4.60
C PHE A 36 6.92 -4.71 -3.25
N ARG A 37 7.68 -4.89 -2.17
CA ARG A 37 7.17 -4.82 -0.79
C ARG A 37 8.00 -3.83 0.01
N GLY A 38 7.34 -2.95 0.74
CA GLY A 38 8.01 -2.04 1.63
C GLY A 38 7.08 -1.31 2.58
N GLN A 39 7.63 -0.35 3.31
CA GLN A 39 6.93 0.44 4.31
C GLN A 39 6.59 1.78 3.70
N VAL A 40 5.38 2.24 3.93
CA VAL A 40 4.92 3.54 3.49
C VAL A 40 5.62 4.61 4.30
N MET A 41 6.42 5.44 3.62
CA MET A 41 7.10 6.60 4.19
C MET A 41 6.20 7.83 4.19
N ARG A 42 5.36 7.99 3.17
CA ARG A 42 4.38 9.08 3.07
C ARG A 42 3.33 8.82 2.00
N ARG A 43 2.20 9.52 2.11
CA ARG A 43 1.12 9.57 1.12
C ARG A 43 1.01 10.98 0.56
N TYR A 44 0.95 11.10 -0.77
CA TYR A 44 0.80 12.39 -1.44
C TYR A 44 -0.04 12.28 -2.71
N ARG A 45 -0.53 13.41 -3.23
CA ARG A 45 -1.22 13.45 -4.52
C ARG A 45 -0.24 13.87 -5.61
N ALA A 46 -0.27 13.18 -6.74
CA ALA A 46 0.56 13.48 -7.89
C ALA A 46 -0.27 13.47 -9.18
N ASN A 47 0.09 14.35 -10.11
CA ASN A 47 -0.49 14.33 -11.44
C ASN A 47 0.22 13.28 -12.28
N ALA A 48 -0.53 12.32 -12.81
CA ALA A 48 -0.10 11.37 -13.82
C ALA A 48 -0.82 11.71 -15.12
N GLY A 49 -0.22 12.61 -15.90
CA GLY A 49 -0.86 13.19 -17.09
C GLY A 49 -2.08 14.04 -16.70
N THR A 50 -3.27 13.64 -17.13
CA THR A 50 -4.54 14.33 -16.85
C THR A 50 -5.24 13.84 -15.58
N LEU A 51 -4.71 12.80 -14.92
CA LEU A 51 -5.31 12.19 -13.74
C LEU A 51 -4.57 12.59 -12.47
N LEU A 52 -5.32 12.91 -11.41
CA LEU A 52 -4.77 13.10 -10.07
C LEU A 52 -4.78 11.76 -9.33
N LEU A 53 -3.60 11.18 -9.12
CA LEU A 53 -3.43 9.92 -8.41
C LEU A 53 -2.99 10.16 -6.97
N THR A 54 -3.42 9.27 -6.07
CA THR A 54 -2.83 9.17 -4.74
C THR A 54 -1.64 8.21 -4.83
N MET A 55 -0.46 8.70 -4.51
CA MET A 55 0.80 7.96 -4.51
C MET A 55 1.28 7.71 -3.09
N LEU A 56 2.01 6.61 -2.92
CA LEU A 56 2.70 6.21 -1.71
C LEU A 56 4.18 6.17 -2.01
N GLU A 57 4.98 6.84 -1.19
CA GLU A 57 6.41 6.59 -1.17
C GLU A 57 6.65 5.37 -0.29
N VAL A 58 7.21 4.31 -0.87
CA VAL A 58 7.41 3.02 -0.22
C VAL A 58 8.90 2.72 -0.21
N ARG A 59 9.45 2.49 0.98
CA ARG A 59 10.85 2.15 1.19
C ARG A 59 10.98 0.69 1.59
N THR A 60 11.89 -0.04 0.96
CA THR A 60 12.25 -1.43 1.30
C THR A 60 13.29 -1.47 2.43
N ALA A 61 13.53 -2.66 3.00
CA ALA A 61 14.52 -2.84 4.08
C ALA A 61 15.96 -2.53 3.63
N ASP A 62 16.29 -2.81 2.36
CA ASP A 62 17.58 -2.48 1.73
C ASP A 62 17.75 -0.98 1.44
N GLY A 63 16.71 -0.17 1.68
CA GLY A 63 16.73 1.28 1.52
C GLY A 63 16.26 1.80 0.17
N THR A 64 15.96 0.92 -0.80
CA THR A 64 15.34 1.31 -2.07
C THR A 64 13.98 1.97 -1.82
N THR A 65 13.76 3.12 -2.46
CA THR A 65 12.51 3.88 -2.33
C THR A 65 11.84 4.05 -3.69
N LEU A 66 10.58 3.64 -3.80
CA LEU A 66 9.75 3.80 -5.00
C LEU A 66 8.45 4.50 -4.67
N SER A 67 7.92 5.25 -5.65
CA SER A 67 6.59 5.87 -5.56
C SER A 67 5.57 5.00 -6.25
N VAL A 68 4.60 4.44 -5.53
CA VAL A 68 3.61 3.51 -6.08
C VAL A 68 2.19 4.05 -5.96
N PRO A 69 1.28 3.80 -6.93
CA PRO A 69 -0.11 4.20 -6.80
C PRO A 69 -0.79 3.47 -5.65
N LEU A 70 -1.58 4.18 -4.84
CA LEU A 70 -2.37 3.57 -3.75
C LEU A 70 -3.27 2.43 -4.27
N ALA A 71 -3.81 2.57 -5.48
CA ALA A 71 -4.68 1.58 -6.11
C ALA A 71 -3.96 0.28 -6.53
N ALA A 72 -2.63 0.29 -6.59
CA ALA A 72 -1.82 -0.83 -7.04
C ALA A 72 -1.22 -1.66 -5.89
N VAL A 73 -1.54 -1.30 -4.64
CA VAL A 73 -0.99 -1.96 -3.46
C VAL A 73 -2.06 -2.49 -2.52
N SER A 74 -1.69 -3.54 -1.79
CA SER A 74 -2.47 -4.06 -0.68
C SER A 74 -1.69 -3.97 0.61
N LYS A 75 -2.39 -3.63 1.69
CA LYS A 75 -1.85 -3.69 3.04
C LYS A 75 -1.61 -5.15 3.42
N LYS A 76 -0.39 -5.48 3.85
CA LYS A 76 -0.12 -6.78 4.46
C LYS A 76 -0.38 -6.67 5.96
N ALA A 77 -1.23 -7.53 6.49
CA ALA A 77 -1.41 -7.66 7.94
C ALA A 77 -0.12 -8.26 8.50
N GLY A 78 0.72 -7.41 9.08
CA GLY A 78 2.01 -7.82 9.64
C GLY A 78 2.73 -6.60 10.19
N THR A 79 3.03 -6.68 11.48
CA THR A 79 3.96 -5.86 12.25
C THR A 79 5.12 -5.36 11.38
N GLY A 80 5.48 -4.08 11.56
CA GLY A 80 6.48 -3.39 10.74
C GLY A 80 7.71 -4.24 10.46
N MET A 81 8.32 -4.03 9.28
CA MET A 81 9.48 -4.77 8.78
C MET A 81 10.39 -5.20 9.93
N GLU A 82 10.27 -6.46 10.33
CA GLU A 82 11.17 -7.01 11.32
C GLU A 82 12.54 -6.97 10.66
N HIS A 83 13.47 -6.29 11.34
CA HIS A 83 14.89 -6.27 11.00
C HIS A 83 15.29 -7.67 10.54
N ALA A 84 15.68 -7.79 9.28
CA ALA A 84 16.52 -8.89 8.88
C ALA A 84 17.90 -8.62 9.52
N ASP A 85 18.03 -8.97 10.80
CA ASP A 85 19.33 -9.16 11.43
C ASP A 85 19.99 -10.37 10.75
N GLU A 86 20.97 -10.11 9.89
CA GLU A 86 22.00 -11.09 9.53
C GLU A 86 22.90 -11.28 10.76
N HIS A 87 23.01 -12.54 11.22
CA HIS A 87 23.84 -12.97 12.33
C HIS A 87 24.82 -14.06 11.86
#